data_AF-A0A519GIK6-F1
#
_entry.id   AF-A0A519GIK6-F1
#
_cell.length_a   1.000
_cell.length_b   1.000
_cell.length_c   1.000
_cell.angle_alpha   90.00
_cell.angle_beta   90.00
_cell.angle_gamma   90.00
#
_symmetry.space_group_name_H-M   'P 1'
#
loop_
_entity.id
_entity.type
_entity.pdbx_description
1 polymer ?
#
loop_
_entity_poly.entity_id
_entity_poly.type
_entity_poly.pdbx_seq_one_letter_code
_entity_poly.pdbx_strand_id
1 'polypeptide(L)'
;MTAAPPLRRRSLRRAQRPSLRIVGVSALILDLLFVIGAVAAWPIYRSGGFVLAVTAGLVIAHAIAAVGLRWRWSGWWVALVTFAAYVVLGLPVAAPMMLAGGDQVLTGLRGVVTAPVTGWKDLLTLDLPVGTYQTTLALPFLLWLAVPVAALSLAWRARRLWVLSPLLALGLTAFGVLFGSPTVSASVRWGPFTLPGVVEMAVGASAVLVALWFAVWRTLYDRRRALRAAEAATGIRTTGRSGSAVAGRVAMSVGMVAIAVLAASVAAPWAVAGQSRDVLRNAVDPHLAIERELSPLATYRSYFADDRFDEVLFAVLTGADRVRLATLSYYDGRLARVLDPDASGNDPATAFARVPAMLSAPAGTRPETAEVTIVGYDDVWMPTVGQLTRVDFRAGNTAALADGFFYSAPAQMGVQLARSEAGTPVGYRQEAAVPSRMPALTELQPGRSAPALPDRIVPDSVSEWIRAQEAPTGGEGLAVLIDRLRDRGYLSHALSIDPANPPQWRQELGDAAFEP
;
A
#
# COMPACT_ATOMS: atom_id res chain seq x y z
N MET A 1 -5.42 -79.75 31.99
CA MET A 1 -5.81 -78.33 31.77
C MET A 1 -4.55 -77.54 31.52
N THR A 2 -4.16 -77.40 30.26
CA THR A 2 -2.93 -76.72 29.82
C THR A 2 -3.28 -75.29 29.42
N ALA A 3 -2.75 -74.32 30.16
CA ALA A 3 -2.97 -72.90 29.91
C ALA A 3 -2.31 -72.48 28.58
N ALA A 4 -3.10 -71.90 27.69
CA ALA A 4 -2.62 -71.34 26.43
C ALA A 4 -1.67 -70.15 26.68
N PRO A 5 -0.55 -70.03 25.94
CA PRO A 5 0.40 -68.95 26.13
C PRO A 5 -0.19 -67.62 25.63
N PRO A 6 0.12 -66.47 26.27
CA PRO A 6 -0.37 -65.17 25.84
C PRO A 6 0.28 -64.79 24.50
N LEU A 7 -0.47 -64.93 23.40
CA LEU A 7 -0.04 -64.50 22.07
C LEU A 7 0.17 -62.98 22.04
N ARG A 8 1.46 -62.60 21.97
CA ARG A 8 1.99 -61.44 21.24
C ARG A 8 1.18 -60.13 21.34
N ARG A 9 1.30 -59.43 22.46
CA ARG A 9 1.09 -57.95 22.53
C ARG A 9 2.20 -57.13 21.83
N ARG A 10 3.25 -57.77 21.30
CA ARG A 10 4.43 -57.09 20.73
C ARG A 10 4.26 -56.58 19.28
N SER A 11 3.21 -56.96 18.53
CA SER A 11 3.05 -56.56 17.12
C SER A 11 2.29 -55.24 16.89
N LEU A 12 1.64 -54.65 17.91
CA LEU A 12 0.84 -53.42 17.76
C LEU A 12 1.67 -52.11 17.79
N ARG A 13 2.98 -52.19 18.06
CA ARG A 13 3.89 -51.02 18.16
C ARG A 13 4.73 -50.77 16.90
N ARG A 14 4.46 -51.43 15.77
CA ARG A 14 4.97 -50.96 14.46
C ARG A 14 4.16 -49.72 14.07
N ALA A 15 4.47 -48.62 14.75
CA ALA A 15 3.83 -47.33 14.64
C ALA A 15 3.80 -46.90 13.17
N GLN A 16 2.59 -46.92 12.61
CA GLN A 16 2.26 -46.59 11.23
C GLN A 16 2.86 -45.22 10.86
N ARG A 17 3.99 -45.21 10.15
CA ARG A 17 4.45 -44.00 9.46
C ARG A 17 3.34 -43.56 8.49
N PRO A 18 3.02 -42.26 8.41
CA PRO A 18 2.07 -41.78 7.40
C PRO A 18 2.57 -42.19 6.01
N SER A 19 1.68 -42.73 5.18
CA SER A 19 2.02 -43.08 3.80
C SER A 19 2.55 -41.85 3.03
N LEU A 20 3.51 -42.02 2.13
CA LEU A 20 4.03 -40.90 1.32
C LEU A 20 2.91 -40.16 0.57
N ARG A 21 1.86 -40.88 0.16
CA ARG A 21 0.66 -40.31 -0.47
C ARG A 21 -0.08 -39.32 0.43
N ILE A 22 -0.26 -39.62 1.72
CA ILE A 22 -0.96 -38.68 2.63
C ILE A 22 -0.12 -37.44 2.86
N VAL A 23 1.21 -37.60 2.98
CA VAL A 23 2.15 -36.49 3.18
C VAL A 23 2.10 -35.57 1.97
N GLY A 24 2.29 -36.10 0.76
CA GLY A 24 2.29 -35.30 -0.47
C GLY A 24 0.96 -34.61 -0.77
N VAL A 25 -0.18 -35.31 -0.65
CA VAL A 25 -1.49 -34.69 -0.95
C VAL A 25 -1.88 -33.65 0.10
N SER A 26 -1.59 -33.90 1.38
CA SER A 26 -1.84 -32.89 2.41
C SER A 26 -0.95 -31.66 2.26
N ALA A 27 0.31 -31.84 1.87
CA ALA A 27 1.20 -30.73 1.53
C ALA A 27 0.63 -29.90 0.39
N LEU A 28 0.29 -30.55 -0.74
CA LEU A 28 -0.21 -29.86 -1.93
C LEU A 28 -1.49 -29.04 -1.69
N ILE A 29 -2.45 -29.56 -0.92
CA ILE A 29 -3.67 -28.82 -0.61
C ILE A 29 -3.39 -27.65 0.36
N LEU A 30 -2.49 -27.84 1.34
CA LEU A 30 -2.10 -26.77 2.26
C LEU A 30 -1.25 -25.70 1.57
N ASP A 31 -0.37 -26.09 0.64
CA ASP A 31 0.40 -25.18 -0.20
C ASP A 31 -0.50 -24.28 -1.02
N LEU A 32 -1.60 -24.81 -1.55
CA LEU A 32 -2.60 -23.99 -2.22
C LEU A 32 -3.19 -22.93 -1.27
N LEU A 33 -3.45 -23.25 0.00
CA LEU A 33 -3.87 -22.25 0.99
C LEU A 33 -2.77 -21.23 1.30
N PHE A 34 -1.51 -21.66 1.43
CA PHE A 34 -0.39 -20.75 1.69
C PHE A 34 -0.16 -19.79 0.52
N VAL A 35 -0.33 -20.27 -0.72
CA VAL A 35 -0.27 -19.46 -1.94
C VAL A 35 -1.45 -18.49 -2.01
N ILE A 36 -2.68 -18.93 -1.70
CA ILE A 36 -3.85 -18.03 -1.63
C ILE A 36 -3.61 -16.94 -0.57
N GLY A 37 -3.06 -17.29 0.59
CA GLY A 37 -2.64 -16.32 1.58
C GLY A 37 -1.59 -15.33 1.04
N ALA A 38 -0.62 -15.82 0.26
CA ALA A 38 0.45 -14.98 -0.29
C ALA A 38 -0.12 -14.01 -1.35
N VAL A 39 -1.08 -14.46 -2.15
CA VAL A 39 -1.83 -13.61 -3.09
C VAL A 39 -2.63 -12.55 -2.32
N ALA A 40 -3.26 -12.92 -1.19
CA ALA A 40 -3.98 -11.97 -0.34
C ALA A 40 -3.05 -10.90 0.25
N ALA A 41 -1.82 -11.27 0.62
CA ALA A 41 -0.81 -10.35 1.16
C ALA A 41 0.01 -9.62 0.08
N TRP A 42 -0.07 -10.01 -1.19
CA TRP A 42 0.71 -9.40 -2.28
C TRP A 42 0.54 -7.87 -2.38
N PRO A 43 -0.68 -7.29 -2.26
CA PRO A 43 -0.88 -5.85 -2.32
C PRO A 43 -0.14 -5.08 -1.22
N ILE A 44 0.15 -5.73 -0.08
CA ILE A 44 0.86 -5.12 1.06
C ILE A 44 2.31 -4.83 0.69
N TYR A 45 2.98 -5.74 -0.04
CA TYR A 45 4.43 -5.65 -0.26
C TYR A 45 4.82 -5.30 -1.70
N ARG A 46 4.12 -5.84 -2.71
CA ARG A 46 4.40 -5.67 -4.16
C ARG A 46 5.90 -5.67 -4.52
N SER A 47 6.68 -6.54 -3.90
CA SER A 47 8.14 -6.58 -4.06
C SER A 47 8.65 -8.00 -4.35
N GLY A 48 9.76 -8.08 -5.09
CA GLY A 48 10.47 -9.36 -5.32
C GLY A 48 10.98 -9.98 -4.01
N GLY A 49 11.35 -9.14 -3.03
CA GLY A 49 11.76 -9.59 -1.70
C GLY A 49 10.65 -10.34 -0.96
N PHE A 50 9.38 -9.94 -1.11
CA PHE A 50 8.27 -10.69 -0.54
C PHE A 50 8.12 -12.08 -1.19
N VAL A 51 8.28 -12.20 -2.51
CA VAL A 51 8.28 -13.51 -3.19
C VAL A 51 9.40 -14.39 -2.65
N LEU A 52 10.60 -13.82 -2.47
CA LEU A 52 11.73 -14.54 -1.88
C LEU A 52 11.41 -14.99 -0.45
N ALA A 53 10.85 -14.12 0.40
CA ALA A 53 10.47 -14.46 1.77
C ALA A 53 9.44 -15.59 1.85
N VAL A 54 8.39 -15.53 1.02
CA VAL A 54 7.36 -16.57 0.94
C VAL A 54 7.95 -17.89 0.47
N THR A 55 8.70 -17.88 -0.63
CA THR A 55 9.27 -19.09 -1.22
C THR A 55 10.32 -19.73 -0.32
N ALA A 56 11.24 -18.95 0.24
CA ALA A 56 12.22 -19.42 1.21
C ALA A 56 11.54 -19.99 2.46
N GLY A 57 10.58 -19.26 3.03
CA GLY A 57 9.81 -19.68 4.19
C GLY A 57 9.13 -21.03 3.97
N LEU A 58 8.46 -21.20 2.83
CA LEU A 58 7.79 -22.46 2.47
C LEU A 58 8.77 -23.62 2.30
N VAL A 59 9.89 -23.41 1.60
CA VAL A 59 10.91 -24.45 1.40
C VAL A 59 11.49 -24.91 2.74
N ILE A 60 11.86 -23.96 3.60
CA ILE A 60 12.40 -24.24 4.93
C ILE A 60 11.34 -24.93 5.80
N ALA A 61 10.08 -24.49 5.73
CA ALA A 61 9.00 -25.07 6.49
C ALA A 61 8.77 -26.55 6.15
N HIS A 62 8.82 -26.89 4.86
CA HIS A 62 8.75 -28.29 4.40
C HIS A 62 9.92 -29.11 4.92
N ALA A 63 11.14 -28.58 4.84
CA ALA A 63 12.33 -29.25 5.34
C ALA A 63 12.20 -29.54 6.84
N ILE A 64 11.83 -28.56 7.65
CA ILE A 64 11.67 -28.70 9.10
C ILE A 64 10.55 -29.70 9.43
N ALA A 65 9.37 -29.58 8.79
CA ALA A 65 8.25 -30.49 9.03
C ALA A 65 8.61 -31.94 8.63
N ALA A 66 9.35 -32.13 7.53
CA ALA A 66 9.72 -33.45 7.02
C ALA A 66 10.79 -34.10 7.90
N VAL A 67 11.80 -33.33 8.32
CA VAL A 67 12.83 -33.78 9.27
C VAL A 67 12.20 -34.11 10.63
N GLY A 68 11.35 -33.24 11.15
CA GLY A 68 10.61 -33.47 12.39
C GLY A 68 9.72 -34.72 12.34
N LEU A 69 9.13 -35.02 11.19
CA LEU A 69 8.39 -36.27 10.94
C LEU A 69 9.33 -37.48 10.87
N ARG A 70 10.45 -37.36 10.14
CA ARG A 70 11.41 -38.45 9.88
C ARG A 70 12.17 -38.88 11.13
N TRP A 71 12.50 -37.94 12.00
CA TRP A 71 13.25 -38.15 13.25
C TRP A 71 12.38 -38.08 14.51
N ARG A 72 11.07 -37.88 14.35
CA ARG A 72 10.07 -37.92 15.44
C ARG A 72 10.32 -36.90 16.55
N TRP A 73 10.85 -35.73 16.20
CA TRP A 73 11.10 -34.62 17.14
C TRP A 73 9.85 -34.24 17.92
N SER A 74 9.95 -33.91 19.21
CA SER A 74 8.80 -33.34 19.94
C SER A 74 8.38 -32.00 19.33
N GLY A 75 7.16 -31.54 19.64
CA GLY A 75 6.67 -30.23 19.15
C GLY A 75 7.59 -29.09 19.55
N TRP A 76 8.19 -29.17 20.74
CA TRP A 76 9.18 -28.22 21.24
C TRP A 76 10.43 -28.13 20.35
N TRP A 77 11.00 -29.26 19.95
CA TRP A 77 12.18 -29.26 19.06
C TRP A 77 11.87 -28.69 17.68
N VAL A 78 10.68 -28.97 17.14
CA VAL A 78 10.24 -28.35 15.88
C VAL A 78 10.14 -26.83 16.04
N ALA A 79 9.48 -26.35 17.08
CA ALA A 79 9.35 -24.91 17.35
C ALA A 79 10.72 -24.23 17.55
N LEU A 80 11.63 -24.86 18.30
CA LEU A 80 12.97 -24.33 18.53
C LEU A 80 13.77 -24.21 17.23
N VAL A 81 13.72 -25.23 16.36
CA VAL A 81 14.42 -25.20 15.08
C VAL A 81 13.78 -24.19 14.12
N THR A 82 12.46 -24.04 14.14
CA THR A 82 11.76 -22.99 13.38
C THR A 82 12.20 -21.60 13.84
N PHE A 83 12.27 -21.38 15.15
CA PHE A 83 12.75 -20.11 15.70
C PHE A 83 14.22 -19.86 15.34
N ALA A 84 15.08 -20.86 15.46
CA ALA A 84 16.48 -20.75 15.06
C ALA A 84 16.62 -20.44 13.55
N ALA A 85 15.85 -21.11 12.70
CA ALA A 85 15.82 -20.84 11.26
C ALA A 85 15.34 -19.42 10.97
N TYR A 86 14.34 -18.93 11.70
CA TYR A 86 13.88 -17.55 11.58
C TYR A 86 14.98 -16.54 11.93
N VAL A 87 15.65 -16.71 13.06
CA VAL A 87 16.70 -15.76 13.50
C VAL A 87 17.90 -15.78 12.54
N VAL A 88 18.34 -16.96 12.11
CA VAL A 88 19.52 -17.11 11.24
C VAL A 88 19.23 -16.64 9.81
N LEU A 89 18.07 -16.98 9.27
CA LEU A 89 17.73 -16.71 7.87
C LEU A 89 16.88 -15.45 7.70
N GLY A 90 16.36 -14.88 8.78
CA GLY A 90 15.52 -13.70 8.75
C GLY A 90 16.25 -12.48 8.20
N LEU A 91 17.50 -12.24 8.60
CA LEU A 91 18.29 -11.12 8.06
C LEU A 91 18.59 -11.26 6.55
N PRO A 92 19.19 -12.37 6.04
CA PRO A 92 19.47 -12.51 4.61
C PRO A 92 18.22 -12.51 3.73
N VAL A 93 17.07 -12.95 4.24
CA VAL A 93 15.84 -13.03 3.47
C VAL A 93 15.03 -11.74 3.55
N ALA A 94 14.92 -11.13 4.74
CA ALA A 94 14.06 -9.96 4.96
C ALA A 94 14.76 -8.64 4.68
N ALA A 95 16.07 -8.54 4.89
CA ALA A 95 16.84 -7.32 4.73
C ALA A 95 18.24 -7.60 4.15
N PRO A 96 18.34 -8.17 2.93
CA PRO A 96 19.61 -8.57 2.33
C PRO A 96 20.60 -7.41 2.19
N MET A 97 20.11 -6.19 1.96
CA MET A 97 20.95 -4.99 1.83
C MET A 97 21.71 -4.64 3.11
N MET A 98 21.15 -4.98 4.29
CA MET A 98 21.79 -4.69 5.59
C MET A 98 22.94 -5.65 5.90
N LEU A 99 23.16 -6.69 5.09
CA LEU A 99 24.34 -7.55 5.19
C LEU A 99 25.59 -6.93 4.57
N ALA A 100 25.44 -5.93 3.70
CA ALA A 100 26.55 -5.31 2.98
C ALA A 100 27.33 -4.28 3.83
N GLY A 101 26.68 -3.68 4.85
CA GLY A 101 27.31 -2.74 5.78
C GLY A 101 27.52 -3.39 7.14
N GLY A 102 28.78 -3.54 7.59
CA GLY A 102 29.10 -4.27 8.83
C GLY A 102 28.47 -3.70 10.11
N ASP A 103 28.25 -2.39 10.15
CA ASP A 103 27.53 -1.67 11.21
C ASP A 103 26.01 -1.88 11.17
N GLN A 104 25.44 -2.08 9.98
CA GLN A 104 24.01 -2.27 9.77
C GLN A 104 23.53 -3.70 10.11
N VAL A 105 24.44 -4.68 10.16
CA VAL A 105 24.11 -6.09 10.48
C VAL A 105 23.43 -6.21 11.84
N LEU A 106 23.96 -5.54 12.88
CA LEU A 106 23.41 -5.62 14.23
C LEU A 106 22.02 -4.99 14.31
N THR A 107 21.83 -3.85 13.64
CA THR A 107 20.53 -3.16 13.55
C THR A 107 19.51 -4.02 12.81
N GLY A 108 19.89 -4.63 11.68
CA GLY A 108 19.03 -5.54 10.93
C GLY A 108 18.66 -6.79 11.73
N LEU A 109 19.62 -7.40 12.44
CA LEU A 109 19.35 -8.56 13.30
C LEU A 109 18.38 -8.21 14.43
N ARG A 110 18.57 -7.04 15.08
CA ARG A 110 17.63 -6.54 16.09
C ARG A 110 16.24 -6.35 15.50
N GLY A 111 16.14 -5.72 14.33
CA GLY A 111 14.88 -5.51 13.62
C GLY A 111 14.15 -6.82 13.31
N VAL A 112 14.86 -7.85 12.85
CA VAL A 112 14.30 -9.20 12.61
C VAL A 112 13.77 -9.82 13.91
N VAL A 113 14.54 -9.75 15.00
CA VAL A 113 14.12 -10.33 16.29
C VAL A 113 12.91 -9.60 16.88
N THR A 114 12.80 -8.28 16.68
CA THR A 114 11.69 -7.47 17.19
C THR A 114 10.46 -7.46 16.28
N ALA A 115 10.60 -7.78 14.99
CA ALA A 115 9.52 -7.76 13.99
C ALA A 115 8.23 -8.51 14.39
N PRO A 116 8.25 -9.64 15.14
CA PRO A 116 7.01 -10.27 15.58
C PRO A 116 6.18 -9.38 16.52
N VAL A 117 6.84 -8.47 17.25
CA VAL A 117 6.24 -7.56 18.23
C VAL A 117 6.02 -6.17 17.66
N THR A 118 6.90 -5.69 16.77
CA THR A 118 6.84 -4.33 16.22
C THR A 118 6.32 -4.29 14.78
N GLY A 119 6.53 -5.35 14.00
CA GLY A 119 6.23 -5.38 12.57
C GLY A 119 4.75 -5.20 12.23
N TRP A 120 3.84 -5.58 13.13
CA TRP A 120 2.41 -5.29 12.93
C TRP A 120 2.13 -3.79 13.07
N LYS A 121 2.85 -3.07 13.96
CA LYS A 121 2.74 -1.61 14.04
C LYS A 121 3.34 -0.97 12.80
N ASP A 122 4.49 -1.46 12.34
CA ASP A 122 5.14 -0.96 11.13
C ASP A 122 4.21 -1.07 9.91
N LEU A 123 3.46 -2.19 9.78
CA LEU A 123 2.44 -2.34 8.72
C LEU A 123 1.24 -1.41 8.88
N LEU A 124 0.90 -1.02 10.10
CA LEU A 124 -0.18 -0.07 10.38
C LEU A 124 0.26 1.38 10.16
N THR A 125 1.56 1.69 10.31
CA THR A 125 2.10 3.04 10.16
C THR A 125 2.62 3.33 8.75
N LEU A 126 3.06 2.30 8.01
CA LEU A 126 3.63 2.46 6.66
C LEU A 126 2.54 2.33 5.59
N ASP A 127 2.56 3.22 4.61
CA ASP A 127 1.66 3.16 3.46
C ASP A 127 1.98 1.98 2.54
N LEU A 128 0.92 1.38 2.00
CA LEU A 128 1.05 0.24 1.10
C LEU A 128 1.34 0.73 -0.33
N PRO A 129 2.21 0.05 -1.10
CA PRO A 129 2.96 -1.14 -0.72
C PRO A 129 4.26 -0.83 0.05
N VAL A 130 4.52 -1.54 1.15
CA VAL A 130 5.71 -1.31 2.01
C VAL A 130 7.04 -1.78 1.39
N GLY A 131 6.99 -2.56 0.31
CA GLY A 131 8.18 -2.89 -0.48
C GLY A 131 9.17 -3.81 0.25
N THR A 132 10.42 -3.32 0.37
CA THR A 132 11.57 -3.97 1.03
C THR A 132 12.19 -3.08 2.11
N TYR A 133 11.42 -2.11 2.64
CA TYR A 133 11.93 -1.12 3.57
C TYR A 133 12.44 -1.77 4.87
N GLN A 134 13.70 -1.50 5.21
CA GLN A 134 14.36 -2.01 6.43
C GLN A 134 14.11 -3.51 6.66
N THR A 135 13.50 -3.89 7.79
CA THR A 135 13.18 -5.27 8.17
C THR A 135 11.69 -5.60 8.05
N THR A 136 10.92 -4.84 7.25
CA THR A 136 9.46 -5.04 7.10
C THR A 136 9.09 -6.45 6.61
N LEU A 137 9.96 -7.08 5.81
CA LEU A 137 9.77 -8.46 5.34
C LEU A 137 10.03 -9.55 6.40
N ALA A 138 10.49 -9.18 7.60
CA ALA A 138 10.77 -10.15 8.66
C ALA A 138 9.48 -10.73 9.25
N LEU A 139 8.41 -9.95 9.34
CA LEU A 139 7.11 -10.45 9.78
C LEU A 139 6.47 -11.43 8.78
N PRO A 140 6.33 -11.14 7.47
CA PRO A 140 5.82 -12.11 6.52
C PRO A 140 6.74 -13.32 6.39
N PHE A 141 8.07 -13.17 6.45
CA PHE A 141 8.96 -14.33 6.49
C PHE A 141 8.66 -15.26 7.68
N LEU A 142 8.45 -14.69 8.88
CA LEU A 142 8.04 -15.48 10.05
C LEU A 142 6.72 -16.20 9.81
N LEU A 143 5.71 -15.52 9.28
CA LEU A 143 4.38 -16.09 9.05
C LEU A 143 4.43 -17.24 8.04
N TRP A 144 5.10 -17.05 6.90
CA TRP A 144 5.28 -18.08 5.86
C TRP A 144 6.31 -19.16 6.18
N LEU A 145 6.95 -19.06 7.34
CA LEU A 145 7.76 -20.13 7.92
C LEU A 145 6.99 -20.88 9.03
N ALA A 146 6.53 -20.17 10.06
CA ALA A 146 5.96 -20.76 11.25
C ALA A 146 4.58 -21.39 11.01
N VAL A 147 3.70 -20.72 10.25
CA VAL A 147 2.36 -21.25 9.97
C VAL A 147 2.42 -22.53 9.13
N PRO A 148 3.19 -22.59 8.03
CA PRO A 148 3.35 -23.82 7.28
C PRO A 148 4.01 -24.95 8.09
N VAL A 149 5.04 -24.67 8.90
CA VAL A 149 5.63 -25.70 9.78
C VAL A 149 4.57 -26.30 10.71
N ALA A 150 3.77 -25.45 11.35
CA ALA A 150 2.74 -25.88 12.29
C ALA A 150 1.63 -26.68 11.58
N ALA A 151 1.10 -26.14 10.48
CA ALA A 151 0.02 -26.76 9.71
C ALA A 151 0.43 -28.11 9.12
N LEU A 152 1.61 -28.20 8.50
CA LEU A 152 2.14 -29.47 7.95
C LEU A 152 2.43 -30.48 9.07
N SER A 153 3.02 -30.04 10.18
CA SER A 153 3.29 -30.90 11.34
C SER A 153 2.00 -31.48 11.92
N LEU A 154 0.94 -30.68 12.06
CA LEU A 154 -0.36 -31.14 12.52
C LEU A 154 -1.01 -32.10 11.51
N ALA A 155 -0.99 -31.77 10.22
CA ALA A 155 -1.57 -32.61 9.16
C ALA A 155 -0.91 -33.99 9.07
N TRP A 156 0.42 -34.06 9.27
CA TRP A 156 1.18 -35.30 9.12
C TRP A 156 1.25 -36.13 10.40
N ARG A 157 1.23 -35.49 11.58
CA ARG A 157 1.53 -36.16 12.87
C ARG A 157 0.33 -36.28 13.79
N ALA A 158 -0.59 -35.32 13.77
CA ALA A 158 -1.68 -35.28 14.73
C ALA A 158 -2.84 -36.21 14.30
N ARG A 159 -3.33 -37.03 15.23
CA ARG A 159 -4.46 -37.93 14.96
C ARG A 159 -5.82 -37.22 14.95
N ARG A 160 -5.98 -36.20 15.80
CA ARG A 160 -7.25 -35.44 15.94
C ARG A 160 -7.09 -33.96 15.63
N LEU A 161 -5.94 -33.38 15.97
CA LEU A 161 -5.66 -31.95 15.78
C LEU A 161 -5.35 -31.56 14.33
N TRP A 162 -5.41 -32.49 13.37
CA TRP A 162 -5.22 -32.16 11.95
C TRP A 162 -6.27 -31.17 11.43
N VAL A 163 -7.43 -31.07 12.08
CA VAL A 163 -8.50 -30.10 11.76
C VAL A 163 -8.02 -28.65 11.93
N LEU A 164 -7.03 -28.42 12.79
CA LEU A 164 -6.44 -27.09 13.00
C LEU A 164 -5.51 -26.67 11.84
N SER A 165 -5.01 -27.60 11.04
CA SER A 165 -4.07 -27.30 9.94
C SER A 165 -4.64 -26.30 8.90
N PRO A 166 -5.84 -26.53 8.32
CA PRO A 166 -6.42 -25.56 7.39
C PRO A 166 -6.82 -24.25 8.10
N LEU A 167 -7.20 -24.29 9.38
CA LEU A 167 -7.52 -23.07 10.15
C LEU A 167 -6.30 -22.18 10.35
N LEU A 168 -5.14 -22.78 10.64
CA LEU A 168 -3.87 -22.04 10.71
C LEU A 168 -3.51 -21.44 9.35
N ALA A 169 -3.67 -22.21 8.27
CA ALA A 169 -3.39 -21.73 6.91
C ALA A 169 -4.30 -20.56 6.50
N LEU A 170 -5.58 -20.59 6.86
CA LEU A 170 -6.52 -19.47 6.68
C LEU A 170 -6.07 -18.20 7.42
N GLY A 171 -5.28 -18.33 8.49
CA GLY A 171 -4.68 -17.18 9.19
C GLY A 171 -3.79 -16.33 8.28
N LEU A 172 -3.12 -16.93 7.27
CA LEU A 172 -2.32 -16.18 6.29
C LEU A 172 -3.20 -15.38 5.33
N THR A 173 -4.33 -15.95 4.88
CA THR A 173 -5.33 -15.22 4.09
C THR A 173 -5.94 -14.09 4.90
N ALA A 174 -6.31 -14.36 6.16
CA ALA A 174 -6.84 -13.35 7.06
C ALA A 174 -5.84 -12.20 7.28
N PHE A 175 -4.56 -12.51 7.45
CA PHE A 175 -3.50 -11.49 7.52
C PHE A 175 -3.48 -10.61 6.27
N GLY A 176 -3.47 -11.20 5.07
CA GLY A 176 -3.46 -10.43 3.83
C GLY A 176 -4.70 -9.53 3.65
N VAL A 177 -5.87 -10.01 4.07
CA VAL A 177 -7.14 -9.25 3.99
C VAL A 177 -7.23 -8.16 5.06
N LEU A 178 -6.76 -8.41 6.29
CA LEU A 178 -6.85 -7.47 7.40
C LEU A 178 -5.83 -6.34 7.30
N PHE A 179 -4.63 -6.63 6.81
CA PHE A 179 -3.55 -5.65 6.65
C PHE A 179 -3.41 -5.13 5.21
N GLY A 180 -4.24 -5.62 4.27
CA GLY A 180 -4.29 -5.20 2.88
C GLY A 180 -4.92 -3.82 2.68
N SER A 181 -4.86 -3.31 1.44
CA SER A 181 -5.36 -1.97 1.11
C SER A 181 -6.85 -1.82 1.45
N PRO A 182 -7.28 -0.68 2.05
CA PRO A 182 -8.69 -0.37 2.23
C PRO A 182 -9.42 -0.14 0.89
N THR A 183 -8.67 0.12 -0.19
CA THR A 183 -9.25 0.25 -1.53
C THR A 183 -9.51 -1.13 -2.13
N VAL A 184 -10.79 -1.47 -2.28
CA VAL A 184 -11.21 -2.68 -3.01
C VAL A 184 -10.78 -2.58 -4.47
N SER A 185 -10.37 -3.72 -5.05
CA SER A 185 -10.03 -3.83 -6.47
C SER A 185 -11.11 -3.24 -7.39
N ALA A 186 -10.69 -2.70 -8.54
CA ALA A 186 -11.55 -2.01 -9.51
C ALA A 186 -12.84 -2.80 -9.78
N SER A 187 -13.98 -2.11 -9.74
CA SER A 187 -15.30 -2.73 -9.90
C SER A 187 -15.44 -3.37 -11.28
N VAL A 188 -15.85 -4.63 -11.33
CA VAL A 188 -16.15 -5.31 -12.58
C VAL A 188 -17.62 -5.03 -12.91
N ARG A 189 -17.88 -4.48 -14.11
CA ARG A 189 -19.25 -4.36 -14.64
C ARG A 189 -19.63 -5.62 -15.39
N TRP A 190 -20.75 -6.22 -14.99
CA TRP A 190 -21.36 -7.36 -15.68
C TRP A 190 -22.82 -7.01 -15.97
N GLY A 191 -23.09 -6.52 -17.18
CA GLY A 191 -24.40 -6.00 -17.56
C GLY A 191 -24.82 -4.80 -16.68
N PRO A 192 -26.02 -4.80 -16.06
CA PRO A 192 -26.48 -3.72 -15.20
C PRO A 192 -25.85 -3.73 -13.79
N PHE A 193 -25.07 -4.77 -13.45
CA PHE A 193 -24.50 -4.94 -12.11
C PHE A 193 -23.04 -4.47 -12.04
N THR A 194 -22.69 -3.73 -10.99
CA THR A 194 -21.32 -3.38 -10.62
C THR A 194 -20.92 -4.19 -9.39
N LEU A 195 -19.87 -4.99 -9.50
CA LEU A 195 -19.33 -5.77 -8.38
C LEU A 195 -17.98 -5.17 -7.95
N PRO A 196 -17.93 -4.43 -6.82
CA PRO A 196 -16.67 -3.99 -6.24
C PRO A 196 -15.93 -5.16 -5.57
N GLY A 197 -14.59 -5.17 -5.61
CA GLY A 197 -13.78 -6.10 -4.81
C GLY A 197 -13.77 -7.57 -5.25
N VAL A 198 -13.95 -7.85 -6.54
CA VAL A 198 -14.04 -9.22 -7.08
C VAL A 198 -12.83 -10.08 -6.74
N VAL A 199 -11.63 -9.48 -6.69
CA VAL A 199 -10.38 -10.21 -6.42
C VAL A 199 -10.31 -10.66 -4.96
N GLU A 200 -10.62 -9.76 -4.03
CA GLU A 200 -10.61 -10.01 -2.58
C GLU A 200 -11.63 -11.11 -2.23
N MET A 201 -12.77 -11.10 -2.92
CA MET A 201 -13.80 -12.13 -2.78
C MET A 201 -13.40 -13.46 -3.37
N ALA A 202 -12.81 -13.47 -4.57
CA ALA A 202 -12.28 -14.68 -5.17
C ALA A 202 -11.20 -15.30 -4.27
N VAL A 203 -10.31 -14.50 -3.68
CA VAL A 203 -9.29 -14.95 -2.73
C VAL A 203 -9.92 -15.53 -1.47
N GLY A 204 -10.86 -14.82 -0.83
CA GLY A 204 -11.55 -15.31 0.38
C GLY A 204 -12.35 -16.59 0.13
N ALA A 205 -13.16 -16.62 -0.93
CA ALA A 205 -13.95 -17.79 -1.30
C ALA A 205 -13.06 -18.99 -1.63
N SER A 206 -11.99 -18.78 -2.41
CA SER A 206 -11.03 -19.84 -2.74
C SER A 206 -10.36 -20.40 -1.49
N ALA A 207 -9.96 -19.55 -0.54
CA ALA A 207 -9.36 -19.99 0.72
C ALA A 207 -10.31 -20.91 1.51
N VAL A 208 -11.58 -20.51 1.65
CA VAL A 208 -12.58 -21.30 2.38
C VAL A 208 -12.87 -22.62 1.66
N LEU A 209 -13.04 -22.59 0.33
CA LEU A 209 -13.31 -23.79 -0.47
C LEU A 209 -12.15 -24.79 -0.40
N VAL A 210 -10.90 -24.33 -0.46
CA VAL A 210 -9.72 -25.20 -0.35
C VAL A 210 -9.56 -25.74 1.08
N ALA A 211 -9.86 -24.96 2.12
CA ALA A 211 -9.86 -25.42 3.51
C ALA A 211 -10.93 -26.51 3.74
N LEU A 212 -12.13 -26.32 3.19
CA LEU A 212 -13.18 -27.34 3.20
C LEU A 212 -12.77 -28.58 2.41
N TRP A 213 -12.16 -28.40 1.24
CA TRP A 213 -11.64 -29.51 0.44
C TRP A 213 -10.62 -30.33 1.23
N PHE A 214 -9.69 -29.70 1.94
CA PHE A 214 -8.76 -30.39 2.83
C PHE A 214 -9.49 -31.20 3.90
N ALA A 215 -10.46 -30.60 4.59
CA ALA A 215 -11.21 -31.26 5.66
C ALA A 215 -11.99 -32.49 5.16
N VAL A 216 -12.67 -32.34 4.02
CA VAL A 216 -13.42 -33.42 3.37
C VAL A 216 -12.50 -34.52 2.89
N TRP A 217 -11.43 -34.17 2.18
CA TRP A 217 -10.45 -35.14 1.71
C TRP A 217 -9.84 -35.92 2.88
N ARG A 218 -9.46 -35.23 3.96
CA ARG A 218 -8.82 -35.86 5.11
C ARG A 218 -9.77 -36.78 5.89
N THR A 219 -11.02 -36.36 6.12
CA THR A 219 -12.04 -37.23 6.75
C THR A 219 -12.31 -38.48 5.92
N LEU A 220 -12.42 -38.35 4.59
CA LEU A 220 -12.59 -39.50 3.69
C LEU A 220 -11.37 -40.43 3.69
N TYR A 221 -10.15 -39.87 3.74
CA TYR A 221 -8.93 -40.66 3.84
C TYR A 221 -8.89 -41.48 5.14
N ASP A 222 -9.11 -40.83 6.29
CA ASP A 222 -9.07 -41.50 7.60
C ASP A 222 -10.16 -42.56 7.72
N ARG A 223 -11.36 -42.31 7.16
CA ARG A 223 -12.45 -43.30 7.09
C ARG A 223 -12.07 -44.50 6.22
N ARG A 224 -11.56 -44.28 5.00
CA ARG A 224 -11.13 -45.37 4.10
C ARG A 224 -10.02 -46.21 4.73
N ARG A 225 -9.13 -45.58 5.49
CA ARG A 225 -8.08 -46.28 6.23
C ARG A 225 -8.63 -47.09 7.39
N ALA A 226 -9.60 -46.56 8.15
CA ALA A 226 -10.26 -47.29 9.23
C ALA A 226 -11.03 -48.51 8.70
N LEU A 227 -11.75 -48.36 7.58
CA LEU A 227 -12.44 -49.46 6.91
C LEU A 227 -11.47 -50.56 6.43
N ARG A 228 -10.38 -50.18 5.73
CA ARG A 228 -9.35 -51.15 5.30
C ARG A 228 -8.68 -51.86 6.48
N ALA A 229 -8.49 -51.17 7.61
CA ALA A 229 -7.95 -51.77 8.81
C ALA A 229 -8.94 -52.74 9.49
N ALA A 230 -10.24 -52.42 9.47
CA ALA A 230 -11.29 -53.31 9.95
C ALA A 230 -11.42 -54.56 9.05
N GLU A 231 -11.47 -54.39 7.73
CA GLU A 231 -11.49 -55.50 6.75
C GLU A 231 -10.29 -56.43 6.91
N ALA A 232 -9.08 -55.88 7.10
CA ALA A 232 -7.87 -56.68 7.32
C ALA A 232 -7.88 -57.43 8.67
N ALA A 233 -8.62 -56.95 9.67
CA ALA A 233 -8.71 -57.57 10.99
C ALA A 233 -9.85 -58.61 11.10
N THR A 234 -10.95 -58.42 10.37
CA THR A 234 -12.15 -59.29 10.45
C THR A 234 -12.35 -60.19 9.24
N GLY A 235 -11.68 -59.94 8.11
CA GLY A 235 -11.83 -60.72 6.87
C GLY A 235 -13.16 -60.50 6.13
N ILE A 236 -14.10 -59.75 6.73
CA ILE A 236 -15.43 -59.49 6.17
C ILE A 236 -15.38 -58.16 5.41
N ARG A 237 -15.61 -58.20 4.09
CA ARG A 237 -15.83 -57.00 3.28
C ARG A 237 -17.18 -56.42 3.65
N THR A 238 -17.19 -55.40 4.50
CA THR A 238 -18.42 -54.66 4.77
C THR A 238 -18.72 -53.76 3.57
N THR A 239 -19.38 -54.28 2.54
CA THR A 239 -19.96 -53.48 1.45
C THR A 239 -21.19 -52.75 1.95
N GLY A 240 -20.98 -51.81 2.88
CA GLY A 240 -22.03 -51.06 3.53
C GLY A 240 -22.60 -49.99 2.61
N ARG A 241 -23.82 -50.22 2.12
CA ARG A 241 -24.74 -49.24 1.48
C ARG A 241 -24.83 -47.89 2.23
N SER A 242 -24.41 -47.81 3.51
CA SER A 242 -24.35 -46.59 4.33
C SER A 242 -23.14 -45.66 4.06
N GLY A 243 -22.13 -46.13 3.30
CA GLY A 243 -21.02 -45.29 2.85
C GLY A 243 -21.48 -44.14 1.96
N SER A 244 -22.38 -44.46 1.03
CA SER A 244 -23.01 -43.53 0.07
C SER A 244 -23.88 -42.48 0.76
N ALA A 245 -24.73 -42.87 1.71
CA ALA A 245 -25.62 -41.93 2.40
C ALA A 245 -24.85 -40.88 3.23
N VAL A 246 -23.76 -41.29 3.91
CA VAL A 246 -22.92 -40.36 4.67
C VAL A 246 -22.02 -39.52 3.75
N ALA A 247 -21.48 -40.11 2.67
CA ALA A 247 -20.75 -39.35 1.65
C ALA A 247 -21.65 -38.31 0.98
N GLY A 248 -22.92 -38.65 0.74
CA GLY A 248 -23.95 -37.75 0.25
C GLY A 248 -24.29 -36.64 1.24
N ARG A 249 -24.36 -36.94 2.55
CA ARG A 249 -24.53 -35.90 3.58
C ARG A 249 -23.33 -34.97 3.68
N VAL A 250 -22.10 -35.49 3.66
CA VAL A 250 -20.89 -34.66 3.65
C VAL A 250 -20.84 -33.81 2.37
N ALA A 251 -21.13 -34.39 1.21
CA ALA A 251 -21.20 -33.66 -0.05
C ALA A 251 -22.30 -32.58 -0.05
N MET A 252 -23.48 -32.84 0.52
CA MET A 252 -24.53 -31.85 0.69
C MET A 252 -24.11 -30.74 1.66
N SER A 253 -23.57 -31.07 2.84
CA SER A 253 -23.13 -30.06 3.80
C SER A 253 -22.01 -29.18 3.25
N VAL A 254 -21.06 -29.78 2.52
CA VAL A 254 -19.98 -29.05 1.85
C VAL A 254 -20.50 -28.22 0.71
N GLY A 255 -21.43 -28.76 -0.10
CA GLY A 255 -22.11 -28.03 -1.16
C GLY A 255 -22.90 -26.84 -0.62
N MET A 256 -23.62 -27.03 0.49
CA MET A 256 -24.38 -25.97 1.16
C MET A 256 -23.48 -24.88 1.73
N VAL A 257 -22.35 -25.24 2.36
CA VAL A 257 -21.37 -24.25 2.82
C VAL A 257 -20.69 -23.54 1.65
N ALA A 258 -20.35 -24.26 0.57
CA ALA A 258 -19.79 -23.66 -0.64
C ALA A 258 -20.76 -22.66 -1.29
N ILE A 259 -22.04 -23.04 -1.41
CA ILE A 259 -23.10 -22.16 -1.91
C ILE A 259 -23.31 -20.97 -0.97
N ALA A 260 -23.33 -21.19 0.35
CA ALA A 260 -23.47 -20.10 1.33
C ALA A 260 -22.29 -19.13 1.28
N VAL A 261 -21.06 -19.62 1.11
CA VAL A 261 -19.85 -18.79 0.94
C VAL A 261 -19.91 -18.02 -0.38
N LEU A 262 -20.31 -18.67 -1.48
CA LEU A 262 -20.51 -18.00 -2.78
C LEU A 262 -21.60 -16.93 -2.71
N ALA A 263 -22.74 -17.24 -2.10
CA ALA A 263 -23.85 -16.32 -1.92
C ALA A 263 -23.47 -15.15 -0.99
N ALA A 264 -22.80 -15.43 0.13
CA ALA A 264 -22.29 -14.39 1.02
C ALA A 264 -21.22 -13.53 0.34
N SER A 265 -20.37 -14.11 -0.52
CA SER A 265 -19.41 -13.35 -1.31
C SER A 265 -20.13 -12.43 -2.30
N VAL A 266 -21.23 -12.83 -2.92
CA VAL A 266 -21.97 -11.94 -3.84
C VAL A 266 -22.82 -10.90 -3.08
N ALA A 267 -23.38 -11.25 -1.93
CA ALA A 267 -24.32 -10.41 -1.17
C ALA A 267 -23.64 -9.43 -0.20
N ALA A 268 -22.49 -9.79 0.37
CA ALA A 268 -21.76 -8.94 1.32
C ALA A 268 -21.37 -7.55 0.77
N PRO A 269 -20.97 -7.36 -0.51
CA PRO A 269 -20.67 -6.03 -1.03
C PRO A 269 -21.90 -5.16 -1.08
N TRP A 270 -23.06 -5.73 -1.40
CA TRP A 270 -24.33 -5.01 -1.45
C TRP A 270 -24.84 -4.64 -0.06
N ALA A 271 -24.63 -5.50 0.93
CA ALA A 271 -25.01 -5.23 2.32
C ALA A 271 -24.14 -4.16 2.99
N VAL A 272 -22.89 -3.98 2.52
CA VAL A 272 -21.91 -3.02 3.06
C VAL A 272 -21.71 -1.81 2.12
N ALA A 273 -22.29 -1.83 0.92
CA ALA A 273 -22.27 -0.72 -0.03
C ALA A 273 -22.93 0.51 0.62
N GLY A 274 -22.14 1.56 0.86
CA GLY A 274 -22.58 2.79 1.50
C GLY A 274 -22.21 2.93 2.98
N GLN A 275 -21.59 1.93 3.60
CA GLN A 275 -20.96 2.09 4.92
C GLN A 275 -19.49 2.46 4.74
N SER A 276 -19.12 3.66 5.17
CA SER A 276 -17.73 4.03 5.39
C SER A 276 -17.16 3.12 6.48
N ARG A 277 -16.27 2.21 6.08
CA ARG A 277 -15.58 1.34 7.04
C ARG A 277 -14.53 2.19 7.74
N ASP A 278 -14.80 2.58 8.99
CA ASP A 278 -13.81 3.20 9.85
C ASP A 278 -12.73 2.17 10.16
N VAL A 279 -11.57 2.33 9.52
CA VAL A 279 -10.36 1.58 9.83
C VAL A 279 -9.74 2.25 11.06
N LEU A 280 -9.22 1.47 12.00
CA LEU A 280 -8.47 1.94 13.19
C LEU A 280 -7.17 2.71 12.85
N ARG A 281 -6.98 3.16 11.61
CA ARG A 281 -5.80 3.81 11.06
C ARG A 281 -6.08 5.30 10.82
N ASN A 282 -6.46 6.02 11.87
CA ASN A 282 -6.40 7.49 11.85
C ASN A 282 -5.07 7.92 12.48
N ALA A 283 -4.02 7.87 11.68
CA ALA A 283 -2.78 8.60 11.92
C ALA A 283 -2.81 9.83 10.99
N VAL A 284 -2.84 11.02 11.61
CA VAL A 284 -2.75 12.37 11.01
C VAL A 284 -3.38 12.48 9.62
N ASP A 285 -4.61 12.98 9.55
CA ASP A 285 -5.20 13.36 8.27
C ASP A 285 -4.45 14.59 7.71
N PRO A 286 -3.65 14.46 6.62
CA PRO A 286 -2.96 15.59 6.03
C PRO A 286 -3.95 16.64 5.53
N HIS A 287 -5.19 16.24 5.18
CA HIS A 287 -6.26 17.15 4.78
C HIS A 287 -6.57 18.16 5.89
N LEU A 288 -6.75 17.68 7.13
CA LEU A 288 -7.02 18.54 8.30
C LEU A 288 -5.84 19.44 8.69
N ALA A 289 -4.60 19.00 8.43
CA ALA A 289 -3.42 19.83 8.66
C ALA A 289 -3.33 20.96 7.63
N ILE A 290 -3.62 20.63 6.36
CA ILE A 290 -3.59 21.58 5.25
C ILE A 290 -4.75 22.60 5.32
N GLU A 291 -5.95 22.18 5.71
CA GLU A 291 -7.10 23.08 5.88
C GLU A 291 -6.88 24.18 6.92
N ARG A 292 -6.01 23.91 7.92
CA ARG A 292 -5.69 24.84 9.00
C ARG A 292 -4.62 25.86 8.60
N GLU A 293 -3.97 25.68 7.47
CA GLU A 293 -2.89 26.56 7.02
C GLU A 293 -3.45 27.82 6.35
N LEU A 294 -2.71 28.93 6.48
CA LEU A 294 -3.05 30.17 5.80
C LEU A 294 -3.00 29.98 4.27
N SER A 295 -3.74 30.80 3.52
CA SER A 295 -3.70 30.74 2.06
C SER A 295 -2.24 30.94 1.59
N PRO A 296 -1.65 30.00 0.82
CA PRO A 296 -0.26 30.14 0.36
C PRO A 296 -0.03 31.43 -0.43
N LEU A 297 -1.08 31.93 -1.08
CA LEU A 297 -1.04 33.19 -1.81
C LEU A 297 -0.89 34.41 -0.89
N ALA A 298 -1.51 34.37 0.29
CA ALA A 298 -1.38 35.43 1.29
C ALA A 298 0.04 35.41 1.88
N THR A 299 0.55 34.24 2.24
CA THR A 299 1.93 34.06 2.72
C THR A 299 2.94 34.54 1.67
N TYR A 300 2.78 34.12 0.40
CA TYR A 300 3.62 34.56 -0.71
C TYR A 300 3.66 36.09 -0.86
N ARG A 301 2.50 36.75 -0.76
CA ARG A 301 2.42 38.22 -0.85
C ARG A 301 3.13 38.92 0.32
N SER A 302 3.17 38.31 1.50
CA SER A 302 3.86 38.88 2.67
C SER A 302 5.38 38.96 2.50
N TYR A 303 5.97 38.12 1.64
CA TYR A 303 7.41 38.14 1.36
C TYR A 303 7.87 39.41 0.61
N PHE A 304 6.94 40.18 0.05
CA PHE A 304 7.23 41.45 -0.62
C PHE A 304 7.21 42.66 0.33
N ALA A 305 7.00 42.44 1.63
CA ALA A 305 7.13 43.50 2.63
C ALA A 305 8.61 43.83 2.87
N ASP A 306 8.92 45.12 3.05
CA ASP A 306 10.31 45.60 3.17
C ASP A 306 11.06 44.97 4.35
N ASP A 307 10.38 44.58 5.43
CA ASP A 307 10.99 43.92 6.59
C ASP A 307 11.38 42.45 6.34
N ARG A 308 10.85 41.84 5.28
CA ARG A 308 11.13 40.45 4.87
C ARG A 308 11.83 40.34 3.52
N PHE A 309 12.05 41.45 2.83
CA PHE A 309 12.55 41.47 1.46
C PHE A 309 13.92 40.77 1.32
N ASP A 310 14.84 41.04 2.25
CA ASP A 310 16.18 40.43 2.28
C ASP A 310 16.22 39.03 2.93
N GLU A 311 15.08 38.49 3.35
CA GLU A 311 15.03 37.20 4.04
C GLU A 311 15.22 36.04 3.06
N VAL A 312 16.30 35.28 3.26
CA VAL A 312 16.52 34.05 2.48
C VAL A 312 15.58 32.95 2.97
N LEU A 313 14.53 32.68 2.18
CA LEU A 313 13.58 31.60 2.45
C LEU A 313 14.22 30.21 2.24
N PHE A 314 14.80 30.00 1.06
CA PHE A 314 15.50 28.77 0.69
C PHE A 314 16.51 29.05 -0.43
N ALA A 315 17.47 28.15 -0.60
CA ALA A 315 18.48 28.20 -1.65
C ALA A 315 18.38 26.99 -2.58
N VAL A 316 18.50 27.21 -3.89
CA VAL A 316 18.62 26.14 -4.89
C VAL A 316 20.07 26.11 -5.38
N LEU A 317 20.82 25.09 -4.99
CA LEU A 317 22.27 25.00 -5.21
C LEU A 317 22.62 24.54 -6.62
N THR A 318 21.76 23.70 -7.21
CA THR A 318 21.89 23.20 -8.58
C THR A 318 20.52 23.01 -9.21
N GLY A 319 20.40 23.34 -10.49
CA GLY A 319 19.18 23.10 -11.30
C GLY A 319 18.07 24.13 -11.10
N ALA A 320 16.98 23.97 -11.87
CA ALA A 320 15.70 24.69 -11.82
C ALA A 320 15.70 26.18 -12.17
N ASP A 321 15.11 26.52 -13.32
CA ASP A 321 14.79 27.91 -13.68
C ASP A 321 13.53 28.42 -12.94
N ARG A 322 12.66 27.50 -12.48
CA ARG A 322 11.40 27.82 -11.80
C ARG A 322 11.18 26.88 -10.62
N VAL A 323 10.84 27.46 -9.48
CA VAL A 323 10.46 26.74 -8.26
C VAL A 323 8.98 26.97 -7.98
N ARG A 324 8.27 25.89 -7.72
CA ARG A 324 6.87 25.93 -7.29
C ARG A 324 6.82 25.86 -5.78
N LEU A 325 6.14 26.81 -5.14
CA LEU A 325 5.84 26.77 -3.71
C LEU A 325 4.51 26.07 -3.45
N ALA A 326 3.45 26.51 -4.13
CA ALA A 326 2.12 25.92 -4.01
C ALA A 326 1.34 25.99 -5.34
N THR A 327 0.31 25.16 -5.44
CA THR A 327 -0.65 25.05 -6.54
C THR A 327 -2.03 25.29 -5.97
N LEU A 328 -2.68 26.36 -6.41
CA LEU A 328 -4.00 26.75 -5.94
C LEU A 328 -5.04 26.19 -6.90
N SER A 329 -5.49 24.96 -6.62
CA SER A 329 -6.38 24.20 -7.50
C SER A 329 -7.85 24.61 -7.37
N TYR A 330 -8.20 25.37 -6.34
CA TYR A 330 -9.58 25.76 -6.03
C TYR A 330 -9.74 27.27 -5.87
N TYR A 331 -10.85 27.80 -6.37
CA TYR A 331 -11.23 29.20 -6.23
C TYR A 331 -12.74 29.31 -6.02
N ASP A 332 -13.15 29.97 -4.94
CA ASP A 332 -14.57 30.17 -4.57
C ASP A 332 -15.16 31.51 -5.03
N GLY A 333 -14.41 32.30 -5.80
CA GLY A 333 -14.79 33.68 -6.16
C GLY A 333 -14.20 34.75 -5.25
N ARG A 334 -13.56 34.36 -4.13
CA ARG A 334 -12.93 35.29 -3.19
C ARG A 334 -11.53 34.83 -2.78
N LEU A 335 -11.34 33.53 -2.57
CA LEU A 335 -10.11 32.92 -2.04
C LEU A 335 -9.63 31.82 -2.97
N ALA A 336 -8.34 31.86 -3.30
CA ALA A 336 -7.63 30.78 -3.96
C ALA A 336 -7.02 29.85 -2.91
N ARG A 337 -7.29 28.55 -3.02
CA ARG A 337 -6.92 27.51 -2.05
C ARG A 337 -6.30 26.32 -2.77
N VAL A 338 -5.54 25.54 -2.01
CA VAL A 338 -4.95 24.27 -2.49
C VAL A 338 -6.02 23.19 -2.59
N LEU A 339 -6.89 23.11 -1.58
CA LEU A 339 -7.97 22.14 -1.47
C LEU A 339 -9.33 22.82 -1.61
N ASP A 340 -10.28 22.09 -2.18
CA ASP A 340 -11.70 22.44 -2.18
C ASP A 340 -12.27 22.04 -0.80
N PRO A 341 -12.80 22.99 -0.01
CA PRO A 341 -13.35 22.72 1.32
C PRO A 341 -14.60 21.83 1.29
N ASP A 342 -15.28 21.72 0.15
CA ASP A 342 -16.47 20.88 -0.01
C ASP A 342 -16.13 19.48 -0.56
N ALA A 343 -14.88 19.26 -0.98
CA ALA A 343 -14.42 17.96 -1.48
C ALA A 343 -14.12 17.01 -0.32
N SER A 344 -14.59 15.76 -0.42
CA SER A 344 -14.23 14.74 0.57
C SER A 344 -12.71 14.51 0.55
N GLY A 345 -12.05 14.52 1.71
CA GLY A 345 -10.59 14.29 1.83
C GLY A 345 -10.06 12.97 1.26
N ASN A 346 -10.96 12.06 0.88
CA ASN A 346 -10.64 10.78 0.23
C ASN A 346 -10.70 10.83 -1.32
N ASP A 347 -10.91 11.99 -1.94
CA ASP A 347 -10.87 12.11 -3.41
C ASP A 347 -9.41 11.97 -3.91
N PRO A 348 -9.09 10.92 -4.69
CA PRO A 348 -7.74 10.73 -5.22
C PRO A 348 -7.24 11.89 -6.09
N ALA A 349 -8.16 12.70 -6.63
CA ALA A 349 -7.82 13.85 -7.47
C ALA A 349 -7.26 15.04 -6.68
N THR A 350 -7.52 15.13 -5.38
CA THR A 350 -7.09 16.23 -4.50
C THR A 350 -6.29 15.76 -3.28
N ALA A 351 -6.21 14.45 -3.05
CA ALA A 351 -5.51 13.86 -1.92
C ALA A 351 -4.00 14.12 -1.93
N PHE A 352 -3.47 14.36 -0.74
CA PHE A 352 -2.04 14.29 -0.44
C PHE A 352 -1.74 12.91 0.16
N ALA A 353 -0.82 12.18 -0.47
CA ALA A 353 -0.45 10.84 -0.03
C ALA A 353 1.07 10.75 0.15
N ARG A 354 1.53 9.83 0.99
CA ARG A 354 2.95 9.49 1.02
C ARG A 354 3.32 8.87 -0.31
N VAL A 355 4.51 9.21 -0.80
CA VAL A 355 4.99 8.71 -2.09
C VAL A 355 6.00 7.59 -1.93
N PRO A 356 6.01 6.62 -2.86
CA PRO A 356 7.09 5.63 -2.91
C PRO A 356 8.43 6.32 -3.19
N ALA A 357 9.53 5.60 -2.95
CA ALA A 357 10.89 6.07 -3.19
C ALA A 357 11.18 6.48 -4.66
N MET A 358 10.30 6.09 -5.60
CA MET A 358 10.39 6.51 -6.99
C MET A 358 8.99 6.58 -7.62
N LEU A 359 8.71 7.69 -8.31
CA LEU A 359 7.54 7.91 -9.14
C LEU A 359 7.92 7.84 -10.63
N SER A 360 6.99 7.40 -11.46
CA SER A 360 7.19 7.32 -12.91
C SER A 360 7.20 8.71 -13.55
N ALA A 361 8.18 8.97 -14.41
CA ALA A 361 8.20 10.18 -15.23
C ALA A 361 7.13 10.07 -16.35
N PRO A 362 6.31 11.11 -16.57
CA PRO A 362 5.38 11.15 -17.70
C PRO A 362 6.11 11.16 -19.06
N ALA A 363 5.44 10.69 -20.11
CA ALA A 363 5.96 10.79 -21.47
C ALA A 363 6.16 12.26 -21.90
N GLY A 364 7.16 12.53 -22.75
CA GLY A 364 7.46 13.87 -23.24
C GLY A 364 8.16 14.80 -22.22
N THR A 365 8.70 14.22 -21.16
CA THR A 365 9.47 14.93 -20.14
C THR A 365 10.96 14.58 -20.22
N ARG A 366 11.81 15.46 -19.69
CA ARG A 366 13.24 15.23 -19.48
C ARG A 366 13.54 15.22 -17.97
N PRO A 367 14.54 14.46 -17.51
CA PRO A 367 14.94 14.47 -16.11
C PRO A 367 15.59 15.81 -15.76
N GLU A 368 15.34 16.25 -14.53
CA GLU A 368 15.98 17.40 -13.90
C GLU A 368 16.31 17.05 -12.45
N THR A 369 17.37 17.64 -11.90
CA THR A 369 17.77 17.45 -10.51
C THR A 369 17.93 18.81 -9.88
N ALA A 370 17.30 18.97 -8.71
CA ALA A 370 17.42 20.17 -7.90
C ALA A 370 17.94 19.82 -6.51
N GLU A 371 18.86 20.64 -5.99
CA GLU A 371 19.29 20.56 -4.60
C GLU A 371 18.80 21.80 -3.88
N VAL A 372 17.90 21.59 -2.90
CA VAL A 372 17.22 22.68 -2.20
C VAL A 372 17.56 22.62 -0.72
N THR A 373 17.88 23.77 -0.15
CA THR A 373 18.11 23.95 1.28
C THR A 373 17.15 25.00 1.82
N ILE A 374 16.32 24.61 2.78
CA ILE A 374 15.40 25.49 3.50
C ILE A 374 16.17 26.28 4.56
N VAL A 375 15.94 27.59 4.60
CA VAL A 375 16.61 28.53 5.51
C VAL A 375 15.57 29.23 6.41
N GLY A 376 14.89 30.27 5.92
CA GLY A 376 13.82 31.00 6.62
C GLY A 376 12.39 30.57 6.24
N TYR A 377 12.25 29.59 5.35
CA TYR A 377 10.93 29.15 4.88
C TYR A 377 10.25 28.23 5.91
N ASP A 378 9.26 28.79 6.63
CA ASP A 378 8.47 28.13 7.67
C ASP A 378 7.01 27.95 7.22
N ASP A 379 6.83 27.17 6.15
CA ASP A 379 5.51 26.80 5.65
C ASP A 379 5.48 25.27 5.42
N VAL A 380 4.29 24.69 5.41
CA VAL A 380 4.10 23.25 5.18
C VAL A 380 4.36 22.87 3.73
N TRP A 381 4.34 23.82 2.79
CA TRP A 381 4.51 23.54 1.36
C TRP A 381 5.97 23.34 1.01
N MET A 382 6.34 22.15 0.55
CA MET A 382 7.72 21.90 0.15
C MET A 382 7.99 22.52 -1.23
N PRO A 383 9.01 23.38 -1.39
CA PRO A 383 9.41 23.89 -2.69
C PRO A 383 9.74 22.74 -3.66
N THR A 384 9.07 22.70 -4.82
CA THR A 384 9.29 21.64 -5.81
C THR A 384 9.71 22.18 -7.15
N VAL A 385 10.46 21.35 -7.88
CA VAL A 385 10.85 21.59 -9.26
C VAL A 385 10.15 20.58 -10.16
N GLY A 386 9.45 21.03 -11.20
CA GLY A 386 8.78 20.14 -12.15
C GLY A 386 7.76 19.18 -11.52
N GLN A 387 7.70 17.96 -12.05
CA GLN A 387 6.92 16.85 -11.46
C GLN A 387 7.86 15.93 -10.69
N LEU A 388 7.55 15.64 -9.42
CA LEU A 388 8.41 14.82 -8.57
C LEU A 388 8.58 13.39 -9.13
N THR A 389 9.82 12.94 -9.26
CA THR A 389 10.16 11.53 -9.53
C THR A 389 10.86 10.88 -8.34
N ARG A 390 11.67 11.62 -7.58
CA ARG A 390 12.29 11.16 -6.32
C ARG A 390 12.58 12.36 -5.41
N VAL A 391 12.52 12.15 -4.10
CA VAL A 391 13.06 13.08 -3.10
C VAL A 391 13.95 12.32 -2.12
N ASP A 392 15.14 12.85 -1.87
CA ASP A 392 16.05 12.36 -0.85
C ASP A 392 16.36 13.48 0.15
N PHE A 393 15.96 13.33 1.41
CA PHE A 393 16.36 14.25 2.47
C PHE A 393 17.82 14.00 2.87
N ARG A 394 18.62 15.07 2.91
CA ARG A 394 20.08 15.06 3.12
C ARG A 394 20.53 15.80 4.38
N ALA A 395 19.74 16.76 4.87
CA ALA A 395 20.01 17.49 6.11
C ALA A 395 18.75 17.65 6.96
N GLY A 396 18.93 17.74 8.28
CA GLY A 396 17.86 17.68 9.29
C GLY A 396 17.57 16.23 9.74
N ASN A 397 16.45 16.04 10.45
CA ASN A 397 16.00 14.70 10.86
C ASN A 397 15.38 13.97 9.66
N THR A 398 16.22 13.38 8.80
CA THR A 398 15.83 12.77 7.53
C THR A 398 14.76 11.69 7.67
N ALA A 399 14.78 10.93 8.78
CA ALA A 399 13.75 9.92 9.06
C ALA A 399 12.39 10.57 9.36
N ALA A 400 12.36 11.61 10.19
CA ALA A 400 11.12 12.35 10.46
C ALA A 400 10.63 13.10 9.21
N LEU A 401 11.53 13.70 8.43
CA LEU A 401 11.18 14.40 7.18
C LEU A 401 10.64 13.45 6.11
N ALA A 402 11.21 12.26 5.97
CA ALA A 402 10.68 11.23 5.10
C ALA A 402 9.30 10.73 5.58
N ASP A 403 9.10 10.66 6.90
CA ASP A 403 7.82 10.28 7.49
C ASP A 403 6.76 11.40 7.36
N GLY A 404 7.16 12.66 7.44
CA GLY A 404 6.25 13.80 7.35
C GLY A 404 5.96 14.27 5.92
N PHE A 405 6.57 13.66 4.90
CA PHE A 405 6.42 14.10 3.51
C PHE A 405 5.22 13.46 2.80
N PHE A 406 4.37 14.31 2.24
CA PHE A 406 3.21 13.95 1.43
C PHE A 406 3.28 14.69 0.10
N TYR A 407 2.68 14.12 -0.95
CA TYR A 407 2.68 14.73 -2.27
C TYR A 407 1.36 14.47 -3.00
N SER A 408 0.91 15.49 -3.74
CA SER A 408 -0.21 15.40 -4.65
C SER A 408 0.31 15.42 -6.08
N ALA A 409 0.16 14.29 -6.79
CA ALA A 409 0.55 14.20 -8.20
C ALA A 409 -0.31 15.09 -9.13
N PRO A 410 -1.65 15.19 -8.93
CA PRO A 410 -2.48 16.12 -9.70
C PRO A 410 -2.08 17.59 -9.49
N ALA A 411 -1.79 17.99 -8.24
CA ALA A 411 -1.36 19.36 -7.93
C ALA A 411 0.15 19.59 -8.15
N GLN A 412 0.92 18.53 -8.38
CA GLN A 412 2.38 18.52 -8.49
C GLN A 412 3.08 19.26 -7.34
N MET A 413 2.63 18.99 -6.11
CA MET A 413 3.01 19.73 -4.91
C MET A 413 3.33 18.79 -3.75
N GLY A 414 4.39 19.10 -3.02
CA GLY A 414 4.76 18.41 -1.78
C GLY A 414 4.33 19.18 -0.54
N VAL A 415 4.03 18.45 0.53
CA VAL A 415 3.75 18.97 1.87
C VAL A 415 4.67 18.27 2.87
N GLN A 416 5.27 19.04 3.76
CA GLN A 416 6.10 18.56 4.85
C GLN A 416 5.41 18.86 6.19
N LEU A 417 4.92 17.83 6.86
CA LEU A 417 4.24 17.93 8.15
C LEU A 417 5.17 17.65 9.35
N ALA A 418 6.36 17.09 9.12
CA ALA A 418 7.35 16.96 10.18
C ALA A 418 7.96 18.33 10.46
N ARG A 419 7.85 18.77 11.72
CA ARG A 419 8.49 20.00 12.17
C ARG A 419 10.01 19.81 12.19
N SER A 420 10.73 20.70 11.51
CA SER A 420 12.15 20.88 11.78
C SER A 420 12.32 21.56 13.14
N GLU A 421 13.38 21.22 13.87
CA GLU A 421 13.76 22.00 15.03
C GLU A 421 14.19 23.40 14.57
N ALA A 422 13.74 24.44 15.27
CA ALA A 422 14.01 25.82 14.91
C ALA A 422 15.53 26.05 14.75
N GLY A 423 15.93 26.62 13.61
CA GLY A 423 17.34 26.87 13.28
C GLY A 423 18.10 25.68 12.68
N THR A 424 17.48 24.51 12.52
CA THR A 424 18.10 23.38 11.81
C THR A 424 17.76 23.43 10.32
N PRO A 425 18.76 23.60 9.42
CA PRO A 425 18.50 23.64 7.98
C PRO A 425 18.01 22.28 7.48
N VAL A 426 16.97 22.31 6.65
CA VAL A 426 16.44 21.12 5.97
C VAL A 426 16.94 21.13 4.54
N GLY A 427 17.69 20.09 4.16
CA GLY A 427 18.25 19.95 2.82
C GLY A 427 17.69 18.71 2.15
N TYR A 428 17.32 18.81 0.87
CA TYR A 428 16.88 17.68 0.08
C TYR A 428 17.36 17.77 -1.38
N ARG A 429 17.55 16.60 -1.97
CA ARG A 429 17.78 16.44 -3.40
C ARG A 429 16.50 15.94 -4.03
N GLN A 430 15.98 16.69 -4.99
CA GLN A 430 14.81 16.34 -5.77
C GLN A 430 15.25 15.89 -7.16
N GLU A 431 14.77 14.72 -7.60
CA GLU A 431 14.71 14.39 -9.02
C GLU A 431 13.30 14.68 -9.53
N ALA A 432 13.23 15.26 -10.72
CA ALA A 432 11.99 15.69 -11.33
C ALA A 432 11.93 15.35 -12.81
N ALA A 433 10.72 15.33 -13.32
CA ALA A 433 10.40 15.31 -14.73
C ALA A 433 9.85 16.70 -15.12
N VAL A 434 10.54 17.37 -16.04
CA VAL A 434 10.09 18.66 -16.61
C VAL A 434 9.71 18.48 -18.08
N PRO A 435 8.72 19.21 -18.60
CA PRO A 435 8.40 19.18 -20.02
C PRO A 435 9.65 19.44 -20.88
N SER A 436 9.91 18.59 -21.87
CA SER A 436 11.07 18.75 -22.76
C SER A 436 10.96 20.00 -23.65
N ARG A 437 9.72 20.48 -23.84
CA ARG A 437 9.38 21.71 -24.56
C ARG A 437 8.19 22.34 -23.85
N MET A 438 8.24 23.65 -23.62
CA MET A 438 7.06 24.41 -23.24
C MET A 438 6.27 24.73 -24.52
N PRO A 439 4.98 24.35 -24.62
CA PRO A 439 4.16 24.72 -25.77
C PRO A 439 3.96 26.24 -25.80
N ALA A 440 3.84 26.80 -27.00
CA ALA A 440 3.45 28.20 -27.13
C ALA A 440 1.99 28.38 -26.66
N LEU A 441 1.64 29.58 -26.19
CA LEU A 441 0.28 29.88 -25.73
C LEU A 441 -0.78 29.53 -26.78
N THR A 442 -0.50 29.82 -28.04
CA THR A 442 -1.37 29.54 -29.19
C THR A 442 -1.56 28.05 -29.46
N GLU A 443 -0.63 27.20 -29.01
CA GLU A 443 -0.70 25.74 -29.16
C GLU A 443 -1.51 25.07 -28.04
N LEU A 444 -1.88 25.81 -26.99
CA LEU A 444 -2.61 25.26 -25.86
C LEU A 444 -4.02 24.82 -26.26
N GLN A 445 -4.42 23.65 -25.79
CA GLN A 445 -5.78 23.15 -25.89
C GLN A 445 -6.41 23.14 -24.49
N PRO A 446 -7.70 23.49 -24.36
CA PRO A 446 -8.41 23.36 -23.10
C PRO A 446 -8.31 21.93 -22.58
N GLY A 447 -7.79 21.75 -21.36
CA GLY A 447 -7.66 20.43 -20.75
C GLY A 447 -8.99 19.78 -20.34
N ARG A 448 -10.12 20.47 -20.54
CA ARG A 448 -11.48 20.02 -20.22
C ARG A 448 -12.46 20.49 -21.29
N SER A 449 -13.53 19.72 -21.47
CA SER A 449 -14.63 20.03 -22.40
C SER A 449 -15.65 21.03 -21.85
N ALA A 450 -15.61 21.36 -20.55
CA ALA A 450 -16.51 22.30 -19.89
C ALA A 450 -15.75 23.16 -18.86
N PRO A 451 -16.25 24.37 -18.55
CA PRO A 451 -15.67 25.23 -17.51
C PRO A 451 -15.63 24.53 -16.15
N ALA A 452 -14.52 24.71 -15.43
CA ALA A 452 -14.36 24.18 -14.08
C ALA A 452 -15.01 25.06 -13.00
N LEU A 453 -15.20 26.36 -13.30
CA LEU A 453 -15.80 27.32 -12.40
C LEU A 453 -17.32 27.39 -12.65
N PRO A 454 -18.17 27.24 -11.62
CA PRO A 454 -19.60 27.47 -11.77
C PRO A 454 -19.91 28.93 -12.11
N ASP A 455 -20.95 29.16 -12.90
CA ASP A 455 -21.32 30.48 -13.44
C ASP A 455 -21.44 31.57 -12.36
N ARG A 456 -21.92 31.21 -11.17
CA ARG A 456 -22.03 32.12 -10.01
C ARG A 456 -20.71 32.76 -9.57
N ILE A 457 -19.57 32.16 -9.92
CA ILE A 457 -18.22 32.65 -9.56
C ILE A 457 -17.70 33.63 -10.60
N VAL A 458 -18.09 33.48 -11.87
CA VAL A 458 -17.60 34.32 -12.96
C VAL A 458 -18.56 35.51 -13.13
N PRO A 459 -18.13 36.76 -12.88
CA PRO A 459 -19.01 37.90 -13.06
C PRO A 459 -19.51 38.02 -14.50
N ASP A 460 -20.78 38.39 -14.68
CA ASP A 460 -21.39 38.54 -16.01
C ASP A 460 -20.60 39.50 -16.91
N SER A 461 -20.02 40.56 -16.33
CA SER A 461 -19.18 41.52 -17.03
C SER A 461 -17.95 40.90 -17.70
N VAL A 462 -17.35 39.87 -17.08
CA VAL A 462 -16.20 39.15 -17.66
C VAL A 462 -16.67 38.32 -18.86
N SER A 463 -17.78 37.60 -18.70
CA SER A 463 -18.37 36.79 -19.76
C SER A 463 -18.83 37.63 -20.96
N GLU A 464 -19.42 38.80 -20.69
CA GLU A 464 -19.80 39.78 -21.72
C GLU A 464 -18.59 40.38 -22.42
N TRP A 465 -17.55 40.76 -21.67
CA TRP A 465 -16.33 41.29 -22.24
C TRP A 465 -15.63 40.27 -23.15
N ILE A 466 -15.51 39.00 -22.72
CA ILE A 466 -14.93 37.92 -23.54
C ILE A 466 -15.74 37.72 -24.82
N ARG A 467 -17.09 37.66 -24.73
CA ARG A 467 -17.96 37.53 -25.91
C ARG A 467 -17.78 38.69 -26.89
N ALA A 468 -17.69 39.92 -26.38
CA ALA A 468 -17.49 41.11 -27.19
C ALA A 468 -16.11 41.15 -27.88
N GLN A 469 -15.15 40.32 -27.45
CA GLN A 469 -13.86 40.24 -28.12
C GLN A 469 -13.91 39.44 -29.43
N GLU A 470 -14.92 38.58 -29.63
CA GLU A 470 -15.00 37.68 -30.81
C GLU A 470 -13.69 36.91 -31.03
N ALA A 471 -13.00 36.54 -29.94
CA ALA A 471 -11.73 35.82 -30.01
C ALA A 471 -11.96 34.36 -30.46
N PRO A 472 -10.98 33.75 -31.16
CA PRO A 472 -11.00 32.32 -31.47
C PRO A 472 -11.12 31.45 -30.19
N THR A 473 -11.31 30.15 -30.35
CA THR A 473 -11.30 29.21 -29.21
C THR A 473 -9.88 28.70 -28.92
N GLY A 474 -9.69 28.12 -27.74
CA GLY A 474 -8.40 27.51 -27.35
C GLY A 474 -7.28 28.53 -27.13
N GLY A 475 -6.03 28.09 -27.32
CA GLY A 475 -4.83 28.87 -27.03
C GLY A 475 -4.69 30.15 -27.87
N GLU A 476 -5.10 30.12 -29.13
CA GLU A 476 -5.10 31.30 -30.01
C GLU A 476 -6.04 32.40 -29.47
N GLY A 477 -7.24 32.01 -29.07
CA GLY A 477 -8.18 32.91 -28.38
C GLY A 477 -7.60 33.50 -27.12
N LEU A 478 -7.00 32.65 -26.28
CA LEU A 478 -6.38 33.09 -25.02
C LEU A 478 -5.27 34.13 -25.26
N ALA A 479 -4.42 33.92 -26.27
CA ALA A 479 -3.38 34.89 -26.64
C ALA A 479 -3.98 36.25 -27.00
N VAL A 480 -5.01 36.27 -27.86
CA VAL A 480 -5.70 37.50 -28.26
C VAL A 480 -6.32 38.22 -27.06
N LEU A 481 -6.96 37.48 -26.14
CA LEU A 481 -7.57 38.07 -24.95
C LEU A 481 -6.52 38.67 -24.02
N ILE A 482 -5.38 37.99 -23.83
CA ILE A 482 -4.27 38.50 -23.01
C ILE A 482 -3.70 39.80 -23.61
N ASP A 483 -3.43 39.83 -24.91
CA ASP A 483 -2.90 41.04 -25.57
C ASP A 483 -3.86 42.22 -25.43
N ARG A 484 -5.17 41.99 -25.62
CA ARG A 484 -6.17 43.07 -25.44
C ARG A 484 -6.29 43.54 -23.99
N LEU A 485 -6.13 42.65 -23.01
CA LEU A 485 -6.09 43.03 -21.60
C LEU A 485 -4.84 43.86 -21.30
N ARG A 486 -3.69 43.57 -21.93
CA ARG A 486 -2.47 44.36 -21.77
C ARG A 486 -2.58 45.73 -22.43
N ASP A 487 -3.13 45.79 -23.64
CA ASP A 487 -3.25 47.02 -24.41
C ASP A 487 -4.30 47.99 -23.86
N ARG A 488 -5.39 47.46 -23.29
CA ARG A 488 -6.59 48.24 -22.93
C ARG A 488 -6.94 48.17 -21.44
N GLY A 489 -6.34 47.24 -20.71
CA GLY A 489 -6.58 47.06 -19.29
C GLY A 489 -5.64 47.88 -18.43
N TYR A 490 -5.99 47.96 -17.16
CA TYR A 490 -5.13 48.52 -16.12
C TYR A 490 -4.96 47.48 -15.01
N LEU A 491 -3.71 47.15 -14.68
CA LEU A 491 -3.40 46.25 -13.57
C LEU A 491 -3.37 47.06 -12.27
N SER A 492 -4.39 46.89 -11.43
CA SER A 492 -4.35 47.38 -10.05
C SER A 492 -3.73 46.32 -9.15
N HIS A 493 -2.54 46.59 -8.62
CA HIS A 493 -1.86 45.67 -7.70
C HIS A 493 -2.53 45.58 -6.31
N ALA A 494 -3.63 46.32 -6.08
CA ALA A 494 -4.26 46.48 -4.76
C ALA A 494 -3.28 46.92 -3.65
N LEU A 495 -2.12 47.45 -4.05
CA LEU A 495 -1.10 48.02 -3.18
C LEU A 495 -1.16 49.54 -3.37
N SER A 496 -1.39 50.28 -2.28
CA SER A 496 -1.14 51.71 -2.28
C SER A 496 0.36 51.90 -2.24
N ILE A 497 0.92 52.32 -3.38
CA ILE A 497 2.35 52.59 -3.52
C ILE A 497 2.51 54.08 -3.30
N ASP A 498 3.30 54.46 -2.31
CA ASP A 498 3.82 55.82 -2.22
C ASP A 498 4.87 56.01 -3.33
N PRO A 499 4.65 56.87 -4.34
CA PRO A 499 5.63 57.11 -5.38
C PRO A 499 6.92 57.74 -4.83
N ALA A 500 6.86 58.43 -3.69
CA ALA A 500 8.02 59.03 -3.04
C ALA A 500 8.83 58.00 -2.24
N ASN A 501 8.20 56.92 -1.78
CA ASN A 501 8.81 55.82 -1.02
C ASN A 501 8.31 54.48 -1.57
N PRO A 502 8.73 54.08 -2.79
CA PRO A 502 8.33 52.79 -3.33
C PRO A 502 8.90 51.64 -2.50
N PRO A 503 8.22 50.49 -2.39
CA PRO A 503 8.75 49.30 -1.71
C PRO A 503 10.10 48.86 -2.27
N GLN A 504 10.96 48.28 -1.43
CA GLN A 504 12.34 47.92 -1.78
C GLN A 504 12.42 47.00 -3.00
N TRP A 505 11.54 45.99 -3.08
CA TRP A 505 11.51 45.07 -4.22
C TRP A 505 11.34 45.77 -5.57
N ARG A 506 10.60 46.89 -5.63
CA ARG A 506 10.44 47.64 -6.88
C ARG A 506 11.70 48.44 -7.21
N GLN A 507 12.34 49.00 -6.20
CA GLN A 507 13.58 49.76 -6.39
C GLN A 507 14.67 48.86 -6.98
N GLU A 508 14.76 47.61 -6.53
CA GLU A 508 15.74 46.65 -7.04
C GLU A 508 15.37 46.01 -8.38
N LEU A 509 14.08 45.80 -8.68
CA LEU A 509 13.64 45.26 -9.97
C LEU A 509 14.00 46.16 -11.16
N GLY A 510 14.16 47.47 -10.92
CA GLY A 510 14.42 48.46 -11.97
C GLY A 510 13.30 48.50 -13.02
N ASP A 511 13.67 48.52 -14.30
CA ASP A 511 12.74 48.50 -15.45
C ASP A 511 12.32 47.08 -15.89
N ALA A 512 12.60 46.04 -15.09
CA ALA A 512 12.23 44.67 -15.44
C ALA A 512 10.69 44.54 -15.52
N ALA A 513 10.17 44.39 -16.73
CA ALA A 513 8.79 44.02 -16.96
C ALA A 513 8.59 42.55 -16.58
N PHE A 514 7.46 42.22 -15.94
CA PHE A 514 7.05 40.83 -15.72
C PHE A 514 7.12 40.07 -17.05
N GLU A 515 7.98 39.03 -17.11
CA GLU A 515 8.03 38.14 -18.28
C GLU A 515 6.67 37.46 -18.51
N PRO A 516 6.29 37.22 -19.79
CA PRO A 516 4.98 36.69 -20.15
C PRO A 516 4.67 35.28 -19.63
#